data_AF-A0A7K4APY3-F1
#
_entry.id   AF-A0A7K4APY3-F1
#
_cell.length_a   1.000
_cell.length_b   1.000
_cell.length_c   1.000
_cell.angle_alpha   90.00
_cell.angle_beta   90.00
_cell.angle_gamma   90.00
#
_symmetry.space_group_name_H-M   'P 1'
#
loop_
_entity.id
_entity.type
_entity.pdbx_description
1 polymer ?
#
loop_
_entity_poly.entity_id
_entity_poly.type
_entity_poly.pdbx_seq_one_letter_code
_entity_poly.pdbx_strand_id
1 'polypeptide(L)'
;GTEMHINEMAVNADRLIIITSVEPHYFAGYTGGRKSFLPGVASFKTIEQNHLLAMKNEAQALVLDGNPVHEDMMDALSGIKGKPIFAIQVVLDRHQDIYRVEAGDLNASFTAAVQHANEVFSVKIKEKADVVVTVAPYPMDVDLYQSQKALDNGKWALKEGGTIIMVSKCREGVGHDTFLQQLSQSSDPKVVLENLAKEYKLGYHKAAKMAEIAVWARIWAVTGLDPALLRQANIRPFDSVQEAVDAALKDDPAAKVLISMDGSITIPRVD
;
A
#
# COMPACT_ATOMS: atom_id res chain seq x y z
N GLY A 1 9.32 -5.75 21.27
CA GLY A 1 7.98 -5.17 21.11
C GLY A 1 8.12 -3.69 20.88
N THR A 2 7.14 -3.09 20.21
CA THR A 2 7.07 -1.66 19.95
C THR A 2 6.80 -0.88 21.24
N GLU A 3 7.55 0.20 21.49
CA GLU A 3 7.29 1.12 22.60
C GLU A 3 6.01 1.92 22.33
N MET A 4 5.00 1.76 23.19
CA MET A 4 3.69 2.38 22.97
C MET A 4 3.58 3.75 23.64
N HIS A 5 3.62 4.81 22.84
CA HIS A 5 3.30 6.17 23.27
C HIS A 5 2.06 6.64 22.52
N ILE A 6 0.99 6.98 23.26
CA ILE A 6 -0.31 7.41 22.72
C ILE A 6 -0.58 8.83 23.18
N ASN A 7 -1.32 9.60 22.38
CA ASN A 7 -1.81 10.91 22.74
C ASN A 7 -2.58 10.88 24.07
N GLU A 8 -2.18 11.74 25.01
CA GLU A 8 -2.76 11.80 26.36
C GLU A 8 -4.27 12.03 26.35
N MET A 9 -4.83 12.72 25.35
CA MET A 9 -6.27 12.94 25.24
C MET A 9 -7.02 11.61 25.08
N ALA A 10 -6.47 10.67 24.29
CA ALA A 10 -7.07 9.35 24.11
C ALA A 10 -6.92 8.48 25.39
N VAL A 11 -5.79 8.62 26.09
CA VAL A 11 -5.52 7.91 27.35
C VAL A 11 -6.34 8.46 28.52
N ASN A 12 -6.64 9.76 28.54
CA ASN A 12 -7.35 10.41 29.63
C ASN A 12 -8.87 10.47 29.41
N ALA A 13 -9.36 10.23 28.18
CA ALA A 13 -10.78 10.22 27.89
C ALA A 13 -11.53 9.11 28.65
N ASP A 14 -12.72 9.44 29.18
CA ASP A 14 -13.60 8.47 29.83
C ASP A 14 -14.14 7.43 28.84
N ARG A 15 -14.41 7.85 27.60
CA ARG A 15 -15.03 7.08 26.52
C ARG A 15 -14.38 7.49 25.20
N LEU A 16 -14.29 6.55 24.26
CA LEU A 16 -13.76 6.81 22.92
C LEU A 16 -14.79 6.43 21.87
N ILE A 17 -14.99 7.32 20.88
CA ILE A 17 -15.74 7.03 19.66
C ILE A 17 -14.76 7.06 18.50
N ILE A 18 -14.75 5.99 17.71
CA ILE A 18 -13.84 5.84 16.59
C ILE A 18 -14.65 5.79 15.31
N ILE A 19 -14.32 6.64 14.35
CA ILE A 19 -14.95 6.65 13.02
C ILE A 19 -13.83 6.49 11.99
N THR A 20 -13.88 5.41 11.22
CA THR A 20 -12.82 5.11 10.24
C THR A 20 -13.37 4.42 9.00
N SER A 21 -12.67 4.60 7.87
CA SER A 21 -12.88 3.77 6.69
C SER A 21 -12.12 2.44 6.79
N VAL A 22 -12.67 1.39 6.18
CA VAL A 22 -12.05 0.08 6.05
C VAL A 22 -11.89 -0.24 4.56
N GLU A 23 -10.65 -0.31 4.12
CA GLU A 23 -10.20 -0.66 2.77
C GLU A 23 -8.89 -1.45 2.88
N PRO A 24 -8.50 -2.23 1.86
CA PRO A 24 -7.22 -2.91 1.87
C PRO A 24 -6.04 -1.95 2.01
N HIS A 25 -5.00 -2.41 2.71
CA HIS A 25 -3.78 -1.65 2.92
C HIS A 25 -2.54 -2.49 2.64
N TYR A 26 -1.71 -2.02 1.72
CA TYR A 26 -0.62 -2.75 1.07
C TYR A 26 0.34 -3.55 1.99
N PHE A 27 0.60 -3.09 3.23
CA PHE A 27 1.42 -3.85 4.20
C PHE A 27 0.70 -4.30 5.48
N ALA A 28 -0.51 -3.80 5.76
CA ALA A 28 -1.14 -3.97 7.08
C ALA A 28 -2.42 -4.82 7.02
N GLY A 29 -2.66 -5.50 5.91
CA GLY A 29 -3.94 -6.12 5.58
C GLY A 29 -4.97 -5.08 5.15
N TYR A 30 -5.47 -4.31 6.12
CA TYR A 30 -6.57 -3.33 5.95
C TYR A 30 -6.32 -2.03 6.73
N THR A 31 -7.03 -0.95 6.39
CA THR A 31 -7.20 0.25 7.21
C THR A 31 -8.21 -0.01 8.35
N GLY A 32 -8.62 1.03 9.09
CA GLY A 32 -9.64 0.93 10.15
C GLY A 32 -9.25 0.14 11.40
N GLY A 33 -10.23 -0.03 12.29
CA GLY A 33 -10.06 -0.76 13.56
C GLY A 33 -8.86 -0.26 14.39
N ARG A 34 -7.95 -1.18 14.69
CA ARG A 34 -6.67 -0.93 15.40
C ARG A 34 -5.85 0.27 14.89
N LYS A 35 -5.95 0.62 13.61
CA LYS A 35 -5.18 1.74 13.02
C LYS A 35 -5.58 3.12 13.54
N SER A 36 -6.74 3.24 14.15
CA SER A 36 -7.16 4.47 14.83
C SER A 36 -6.26 4.84 16.00
N PHE A 37 -5.53 3.85 16.55
CA PHE A 37 -4.58 4.06 17.64
C PHE A 37 -3.14 4.09 17.14
N LEU A 38 -2.72 3.05 16.40
CA LEU A 38 -1.40 2.96 15.80
C LEU A 38 -1.56 2.82 14.28
N PRO A 39 -1.30 3.86 13.48
CA PRO A 39 -0.64 5.13 13.82
C PRO A 39 -1.56 6.26 14.34
N GLY A 40 -2.89 6.13 14.31
CA GLY A 40 -3.82 7.26 14.35
C GLY A 40 -3.66 8.28 15.49
N VAL A 41 -3.27 7.84 16.69
CA VAL A 41 -2.98 8.73 17.83
C VAL A 41 -1.67 8.36 18.55
N ALA A 42 -0.77 7.67 17.85
CA ALA A 42 0.52 7.25 18.39
C ALA A 42 1.63 8.30 18.15
N SER A 43 2.69 8.26 18.96
CA SER A 43 3.88 9.08 18.73
C SER A 43 4.58 8.69 17.44
N PHE A 44 5.30 9.63 16.82
CA PHE A 44 6.13 9.34 15.65
C PHE A 44 7.11 8.17 15.86
N LYS A 45 7.75 8.10 17.04
CA LYS A 45 8.68 7.02 17.40
C LYS A 45 7.99 5.64 17.37
N THR A 46 6.80 5.55 17.95
CA THR A 46 5.97 4.34 17.95
C THR A 46 5.56 3.95 16.52
N ILE A 47 5.16 4.94 15.71
CA ILE A 47 4.78 4.75 14.31
C ILE A 47 5.95 4.16 13.51
N GLU A 48 7.14 4.74 13.66
CA GLU A 48 8.35 4.31 12.97
C GLU A 48 8.74 2.86 13.32
N GLN A 49 8.71 2.50 14.61
CA GLN A 49 8.98 1.12 15.07
C GLN A 49 7.99 0.10 14.48
N ASN A 50 6.70 0.44 14.42
CA ASN A 50 5.71 -0.43 13.81
C ASN A 50 5.88 -0.53 12.29
N HIS A 51 6.17 0.57 11.59
CA HIS A 51 6.34 0.58 10.15
C HIS A 51 7.66 -0.09 9.70
N LEU A 52 8.63 -0.30 10.59
CA LEU A 52 9.77 -1.17 10.33
C LEU A 52 9.32 -2.61 10.03
N LEU A 53 8.25 -3.09 10.67
CA LEU A 53 7.70 -4.43 10.43
C LEU A 53 7.12 -4.57 9.02
N ALA A 54 6.80 -3.47 8.34
CA ALA A 54 6.33 -3.48 6.95
C ALA A 54 7.41 -3.94 5.94
N MET A 55 8.67 -4.00 6.38
CA MET A 55 9.79 -4.54 5.60
C MET A 55 9.77 -6.07 5.52
N LYS A 56 8.95 -6.73 6.33
CA LYS A 56 8.82 -8.19 6.34
C LYS A 56 7.94 -8.68 5.17
N ASN A 57 8.18 -9.90 4.70
CA ASN A 57 7.47 -10.48 3.56
C ASN A 57 6.01 -10.80 3.89
N GLU A 58 5.71 -11.09 5.14
CA GLU A 58 4.38 -11.38 5.68
C GLU A 58 3.50 -10.12 5.81
N ALA A 59 4.11 -8.93 5.75
CA ALA A 59 3.40 -7.65 5.80
C ALA A 59 2.79 -7.34 4.43
N GLN A 60 1.60 -7.90 4.19
CA GLN A 60 0.92 -7.86 2.89
C GLN A 60 -0.50 -7.30 2.98
N ALA A 61 -1.02 -6.92 1.82
CA ALA A 61 -2.40 -6.52 1.66
C ALA A 61 -3.33 -7.72 1.86
N LEU A 62 -4.54 -7.48 2.38
CA LEU A 62 -5.56 -8.51 2.68
C LEU A 62 -5.18 -9.55 3.75
N VAL A 63 -3.94 -9.55 4.24
CA VAL A 63 -3.45 -10.47 5.28
C VAL A 63 -3.50 -9.80 6.66
N LEU A 64 -4.25 -10.39 7.58
CA LEU A 64 -4.28 -10.02 9.00
C LEU A 64 -3.55 -11.05 9.85
N ASP A 65 -3.97 -12.32 9.78
CA ASP A 65 -3.33 -13.42 10.52
C ASP A 65 -1.88 -13.64 10.04
N GLY A 66 -0.93 -13.70 10.97
CA GLY A 66 0.50 -13.78 10.68
C GLY A 66 1.12 -12.49 10.13
N ASN A 67 0.35 -11.40 9.97
CA ASN A 67 0.91 -10.13 9.52
C ASN A 67 1.55 -9.38 10.72
N PRO A 68 2.89 -9.23 10.74
CA PRO A 68 3.59 -8.68 11.90
C PRO A 68 3.20 -7.23 12.21
N VAL A 69 2.85 -6.44 11.19
CA VAL A 69 2.40 -5.06 11.38
C VAL A 69 1.02 -5.05 12.06
N HIS A 70 0.13 -5.93 11.62
CA HIS A 70 -1.20 -6.04 12.21
C HIS A 70 -1.14 -6.54 13.65
N GLU A 71 -0.38 -7.58 13.91
CA GLU A 71 -0.24 -8.18 15.23
C GLU A 71 0.35 -7.18 16.25
N ASP A 72 1.37 -6.41 15.85
CA ASP A 72 1.93 -5.35 16.68
C ASP A 72 0.93 -4.21 16.94
N MET A 73 0.09 -3.86 15.95
CA MET A 73 -1.03 -2.92 16.17
C MET A 73 -2.09 -3.47 17.13
N MET A 74 -2.33 -4.79 17.12
CA MET A 74 -3.27 -5.43 18.04
C MET A 74 -2.69 -5.49 19.45
N ASP A 75 -1.40 -5.78 19.61
CA ASP A 75 -0.70 -5.72 20.90
C ASP A 75 -0.73 -4.30 21.49
N ALA A 76 -0.54 -3.28 20.64
CA ALA A 76 -0.64 -1.87 21.01
C ALA A 76 -2.02 -1.47 21.60
N LEU A 77 -3.11 -2.16 21.23
CA LEU A 77 -4.42 -1.93 21.82
C LEU A 77 -4.48 -2.30 23.32
N SER A 78 -3.53 -3.10 23.81
CA SER A 78 -3.42 -3.40 25.23
C SER A 78 -3.22 -2.13 26.09
N GLY A 79 -2.59 -1.08 25.55
CA GLY A 79 -2.35 0.19 26.25
C GLY A 79 -3.61 1.01 26.56
N ILE A 80 -4.73 0.68 25.93
CA ILE A 80 -6.06 1.29 26.16
C ILE A 80 -7.09 0.26 26.65
N LYS A 81 -6.62 -0.94 27.00
CA LYS A 81 -7.47 -2.05 27.43
C LYS A 81 -8.32 -1.64 28.64
N GLY A 82 -9.62 -1.89 28.55
CA GLY A 82 -10.59 -1.53 29.59
C GLY A 82 -11.28 -0.18 29.38
N LYS A 83 -10.87 0.63 28.39
CA LYS A 83 -11.66 1.80 27.99
C LYS A 83 -12.90 1.38 27.21
N PRO A 84 -14.08 1.95 27.49
CA PRO A 84 -15.24 1.74 26.64
C PRO A 84 -15.04 2.47 25.30
N ILE A 85 -15.03 1.68 24.23
CA ILE A 85 -14.84 2.14 22.85
C ILE A 85 -16.10 1.79 22.07
N PHE A 86 -16.65 2.77 21.35
CA PHE A 86 -17.66 2.54 20.33
C PHE A 86 -17.06 2.88 18.97
N ALA A 87 -16.98 1.89 18.08
CA ALA A 87 -16.40 2.04 16.76
C ALA A 87 -17.49 2.09 15.68
N ILE A 88 -17.24 2.88 14.65
CA ILE A 88 -18.03 3.01 13.42
C ILE A 88 -17.05 2.79 12.26
N GLN A 89 -17.15 1.64 11.62
CA GLN A 89 -16.32 1.20 10.52
C GLN A 89 -17.12 1.35 9.22
N VAL A 90 -16.63 2.18 8.31
CA VAL A 90 -17.31 2.53 7.06
C VAL A 90 -16.57 1.88 5.88
N VAL A 91 -17.29 1.16 5.04
CA VAL A 91 -16.79 0.70 3.74
C VAL A 91 -17.40 1.61 2.68
N LEU A 92 -16.56 2.21 1.85
CA LEU A 92 -16.98 3.06 0.74
C LEU A 92 -16.91 2.29 -0.57
N ASP A 93 -17.78 2.63 -1.51
CA ASP A 93 -17.67 2.13 -2.88
C ASP A 93 -16.72 3.01 -3.72
N ARG A 94 -16.61 2.68 -5.02
CA ARG A 94 -15.77 3.41 -5.98
C ARG A 94 -16.20 4.87 -6.23
N HIS A 95 -17.42 5.24 -5.85
CA HIS A 95 -17.95 6.60 -5.94
C HIS A 95 -17.80 7.38 -4.63
N GLN A 96 -17.14 6.78 -3.62
CA GLN A 96 -17.02 7.29 -2.26
C GLN A 96 -18.38 7.35 -1.53
N ASP A 97 -19.38 6.64 -2.03
CA ASP A 97 -20.66 6.46 -1.33
C ASP A 97 -20.53 5.37 -0.27
N ILE A 98 -21.37 5.46 0.77
CA ILE A 98 -21.37 4.47 1.85
C ILE A 98 -21.95 3.15 1.32
N TYR A 99 -21.07 2.16 1.12
CA TYR A 99 -21.48 0.79 0.80
C TYR A 99 -22.01 0.07 2.04
N ARG A 100 -21.31 0.23 3.17
CA ARG A 100 -21.66 -0.44 4.43
C ARG A 100 -21.15 0.34 5.64
N VAL A 101 -21.88 0.21 6.75
CA VAL A 101 -21.45 0.66 8.08
C VAL A 101 -21.59 -0.49 9.05
N GLU A 102 -20.54 -0.78 9.79
CA GLU A 102 -20.53 -1.71 10.92
C GLU A 102 -20.15 -0.95 12.19
N ALA A 103 -20.92 -1.11 13.26
CA ALA A 103 -20.71 -0.34 14.48
C ALA A 103 -20.86 -1.18 15.76
N GLY A 104 -20.10 -0.81 16.81
CA GLY A 104 -20.12 -1.50 18.10
C GLY A 104 -18.72 -1.69 18.68
N ASP A 105 -18.42 -2.91 19.14
CA ASP A 105 -17.07 -3.27 19.59
C ASP A 105 -16.04 -3.05 18.48
N LEU A 106 -14.85 -2.56 18.84
CA LEU A 106 -13.80 -2.20 17.88
C LEU A 106 -13.39 -3.37 16.99
N ASN A 107 -13.13 -4.53 17.58
CA ASN A 107 -12.58 -5.67 16.84
C ASN A 107 -13.69 -6.42 16.11
N ALA A 108 -14.87 -6.56 16.71
CA ALA A 108 -16.02 -7.19 16.06
C ALA A 108 -16.50 -6.38 14.84
N SER A 109 -16.68 -5.06 15.00
CA SER A 109 -17.10 -4.19 13.88
C SER A 109 -16.04 -4.12 12.78
N PHE A 110 -14.76 -4.07 13.14
CA PHE A 110 -13.67 -4.13 12.17
C PHE A 110 -13.66 -5.45 11.40
N THR A 111 -13.83 -6.58 12.09
CA THR A 111 -13.86 -7.92 11.46
C THR A 111 -15.03 -8.03 10.48
N ALA A 112 -16.22 -7.55 10.84
CA ALA A 112 -17.38 -7.50 9.95
C ALA A 112 -17.12 -6.59 8.74
N ALA A 113 -16.58 -5.38 8.96
CA ALA A 113 -16.26 -4.44 7.88
C ALA A 113 -15.21 -4.99 6.91
N VAL A 114 -14.24 -5.78 7.37
CA VAL A 114 -13.25 -6.44 6.49
C VAL A 114 -13.93 -7.42 5.52
N GLN A 115 -14.99 -8.12 5.93
CA GLN A 115 -15.74 -8.99 5.01
C GLN A 115 -16.36 -8.19 3.87
N HIS A 116 -17.01 -7.06 4.20
CA HIS A 116 -17.59 -6.15 3.21
C HIS A 116 -16.53 -5.45 2.34
N ALA A 117 -15.38 -5.09 2.91
CA ALA A 117 -14.28 -4.53 2.14
C ALA A 117 -13.76 -5.51 1.07
N ASN A 118 -13.78 -6.82 1.34
CA ASN A 118 -13.42 -7.81 0.33
C ASN A 118 -14.41 -7.85 -0.84
N GLU A 119 -15.70 -7.63 -0.60
CA GLU A 119 -16.72 -7.58 -1.66
C GLU A 119 -16.48 -6.41 -2.62
N VAL A 120 -15.97 -5.28 -2.11
CA VAL A 120 -15.78 -4.05 -2.88
C VAL A 120 -14.41 -3.99 -3.55
N PHE A 121 -13.35 -4.33 -2.81
CA PHE A 121 -11.97 -4.02 -3.23
C PHE A 121 -11.18 -5.24 -3.74
N SER A 122 -11.59 -6.47 -3.41
CA SER A 122 -10.90 -7.69 -3.88
C SER A 122 -11.47 -8.13 -5.22
N VAL A 123 -10.69 -7.98 -6.29
CA VAL A 123 -11.12 -8.29 -7.67
C VAL A 123 -10.62 -9.68 -8.07
N LYS A 124 -11.54 -10.58 -8.37
CA LYS A 124 -11.21 -11.92 -8.85
C LYS A 124 -10.71 -11.89 -10.29
N ILE A 125 -9.56 -12.50 -10.55
CA ILE A 125 -8.97 -12.65 -11.88
C ILE A 125 -8.73 -14.13 -12.17
N LYS A 126 -8.85 -14.53 -13.44
CA LYS A 126 -8.72 -15.94 -13.85
C LYS A 126 -7.29 -16.46 -13.74
N GLU A 127 -6.32 -15.60 -14.02
CA GLU A 127 -4.90 -15.91 -14.04
C GLU A 127 -4.10 -14.60 -13.98
N LYS A 128 -2.82 -14.71 -13.66
CA LYS A 128 -1.88 -13.58 -13.75
C LYS A 128 -1.59 -13.23 -15.21
N ALA A 129 -1.30 -11.97 -15.47
CA ALA A 129 -0.96 -11.42 -16.77
C ALA A 129 0.56 -11.24 -16.94
N ASP A 130 1.02 -11.23 -18.18
CA ASP A 130 2.41 -10.96 -18.56
C ASP A 130 2.73 -9.46 -18.44
N VAL A 131 1.72 -8.62 -18.72
CA VAL A 131 1.76 -7.16 -18.57
C VAL A 131 0.58 -6.70 -17.71
N VAL A 132 0.85 -5.87 -16.70
CA VAL A 132 -0.20 -5.21 -15.90
C VAL A 132 -0.07 -3.70 -16.05
N VAL A 133 -1.10 -3.06 -16.59
CA VAL A 133 -1.25 -1.60 -16.56
C VAL A 133 -2.03 -1.24 -15.30
N THR A 134 -1.44 -0.47 -14.39
CA THR A 134 -2.06 -0.07 -13.13
C THR A 134 -2.15 1.44 -13.03
N VAL A 135 -3.36 1.96 -12.87
CA VAL A 135 -3.64 3.40 -12.83
C VAL A 135 -3.78 3.86 -11.39
N ALA A 136 -3.07 4.93 -11.03
CA ALA A 136 -3.35 5.70 -9.82
C ALA A 136 -4.29 6.85 -10.21
N PRO A 137 -5.58 6.83 -9.81
CA PRO A 137 -6.51 7.90 -10.13
C PRO A 137 -6.35 9.10 -9.19
N TYR A 138 -6.95 10.24 -9.53
CA TYR A 138 -7.08 11.36 -8.59
C TYR A 138 -7.87 10.95 -7.33
N PRO A 139 -7.44 11.33 -6.11
CA PRO A 139 -6.26 12.15 -5.79
C PRO A 139 -4.97 11.35 -5.51
N MET A 140 -4.99 10.02 -5.68
CA MET A 140 -3.88 9.10 -5.36
C MET A 140 -2.65 9.28 -6.25
N ASP A 141 -2.79 9.96 -7.39
CA ASP A 141 -1.73 10.38 -8.31
C ASP A 141 -0.99 11.66 -7.89
N VAL A 142 -1.11 12.09 -6.63
CA VAL A 142 -0.48 13.32 -6.13
C VAL A 142 1.04 13.28 -6.30
N ASP A 143 1.68 12.18 -5.95
CA ASP A 143 3.13 12.01 -6.04
C ASP A 143 3.51 10.54 -6.28
N LEU A 144 4.80 10.28 -6.54
CA LEU A 144 5.31 8.91 -6.73
C LEU A 144 5.13 8.05 -5.47
N TYR A 145 5.28 8.65 -4.29
CA TYR A 145 5.15 7.98 -2.99
C TYR A 145 3.74 7.38 -2.79
N GLN A 146 2.67 8.08 -3.17
CA GLN A 146 1.30 7.56 -3.12
C GLN A 146 1.01 6.61 -4.28
N SER A 147 1.49 6.92 -5.48
CA SER A 147 1.31 6.11 -6.69
C SER A 147 1.87 4.70 -6.54
N GLN A 148 2.89 4.55 -5.69
CA GLN A 148 3.46 3.26 -5.29
C GLN A 148 2.40 2.23 -4.83
N LYS A 149 1.28 2.65 -4.22
CA LYS A 149 0.18 1.73 -3.86
C LYS A 149 -0.38 1.00 -5.08
N ALA A 150 -0.47 1.67 -6.22
CA ALA A 150 -0.97 1.07 -7.47
C ALA A 150 -0.03 -0.02 -7.99
N LEU A 151 1.29 0.14 -7.82
CA LEU A 151 2.28 -0.89 -8.10
C LEU A 151 2.12 -2.08 -7.14
N ASP A 152 2.03 -1.80 -5.84
CA ASP A 152 1.95 -2.84 -4.81
C ASP A 152 0.69 -3.71 -4.92
N ASN A 153 -0.43 -3.10 -5.31
CA ASN A 153 -1.67 -3.82 -5.59
C ASN A 153 -1.60 -4.54 -6.94
N GLY A 154 -1.13 -3.84 -7.99
CA GLY A 154 -1.05 -4.38 -9.35
C GLY A 154 -0.14 -5.61 -9.46
N LYS A 155 0.89 -5.73 -8.61
CA LYS A 155 1.80 -6.89 -8.61
C LYS A 155 1.09 -8.22 -8.39
N TRP A 156 -0.05 -8.24 -7.70
CA TRP A 156 -0.82 -9.46 -7.45
C TRP A 156 -1.42 -10.05 -8.74
N ALA A 157 -1.63 -9.22 -9.76
CA ALA A 157 -2.04 -9.66 -11.10
C ALA A 157 -0.87 -10.02 -12.02
N LEU A 158 0.39 -9.80 -11.61
CA LEU A 158 1.55 -9.92 -12.50
C LEU A 158 2.26 -11.27 -12.36
N LYS A 159 2.62 -11.89 -13.48
CA LYS A 159 3.51 -13.06 -13.54
C LYS A 159 4.94 -12.67 -13.17
N GLU A 160 5.71 -13.63 -12.66
CA GLU A 160 7.15 -13.45 -12.44
C GLU A 160 7.87 -13.14 -13.77
N GLY A 161 8.80 -12.18 -13.76
CA GLY A 161 9.46 -11.66 -14.97
C GLY A 161 8.61 -10.72 -15.84
N GLY A 162 7.34 -10.48 -15.46
CA GLY A 162 6.42 -9.62 -16.19
C GLY A 162 6.78 -8.13 -16.15
N THR A 163 5.97 -7.33 -16.84
CA THR A 163 6.09 -5.86 -16.85
C THR A 163 4.87 -5.23 -16.17
N ILE A 164 5.11 -4.40 -15.16
CA ILE A 164 4.06 -3.55 -14.57
C ILE A 164 4.25 -2.10 -15.05
N ILE A 165 3.20 -1.53 -15.64
CA ILE A 165 3.17 -0.18 -16.18
C ILE A 165 2.31 0.67 -15.25
N MET A 166 2.94 1.55 -14.48
CA MET A 166 2.23 2.51 -13.64
C MET A 166 1.84 3.75 -14.44
N VAL A 167 0.56 4.10 -14.40
CA VAL A 167 0.03 5.33 -14.98
C VAL A 167 -0.36 6.25 -13.84
N SER A 168 0.39 7.34 -13.67
CA SER A 168 0.14 8.32 -12.60
C SER A 168 0.70 9.67 -12.96
N LYS A 169 -0.05 10.75 -12.77
CA LYS A 169 0.44 12.09 -13.11
C LYS A 169 1.61 12.52 -12.22
N CYS A 170 1.62 12.13 -10.94
CA CYS A 170 2.57 12.58 -9.92
C CYS A 170 2.70 14.12 -9.90
N ARG A 171 1.55 14.81 -9.84
CA ARG A 171 1.45 16.27 -10.05
C ARG A 171 2.26 17.13 -9.07
N GLU A 172 2.60 16.61 -7.90
CA GLU A 172 3.39 17.27 -6.85
C GLU A 172 4.80 16.69 -6.74
N GLY A 173 5.24 15.89 -7.73
CA GLY A 173 6.59 15.35 -7.78
C GLY A 173 6.70 13.95 -7.19
N VAL A 174 7.81 13.67 -6.50
CA VAL A 174 8.13 12.32 -5.99
C VAL A 174 7.60 12.05 -4.59
N GLY A 175 7.14 13.08 -3.89
CA GLY A 175 6.84 13.04 -2.46
C GLY A 175 8.07 13.46 -1.66
N HIS A 176 8.32 12.81 -0.52
CA HIS A 176 9.43 13.18 0.35
C HIS A 176 10.80 12.82 -0.26
N ASP A 177 11.77 13.73 -0.25
CA ASP A 177 13.09 13.55 -0.90
C ASP A 177 13.83 12.28 -0.49
N THR A 178 13.69 11.89 0.79
CA THR A 178 14.33 10.68 1.34
C THR A 178 13.90 9.41 0.60
N PHE A 179 12.65 9.33 0.13
CA PHE A 179 12.14 8.15 -0.57
C PHE A 179 12.87 7.92 -1.91
N LEU A 180 13.02 8.98 -2.70
CA LEU A 180 13.70 8.89 -3.98
C LEU A 180 15.22 8.69 -3.81
N GLN A 181 15.83 9.39 -2.85
CA GLN A 181 17.25 9.24 -2.55
C GLN A 181 17.60 7.77 -2.30
N GLN A 182 16.78 7.03 -1.55
CA GLN A 182 17.02 5.61 -1.30
C GLN A 182 16.93 4.77 -2.58
N LEU A 183 15.89 4.96 -3.40
CA LEU A 183 15.73 4.24 -4.66
C LEU A 183 16.88 4.50 -5.64
N SER A 184 17.50 5.68 -5.54
CA SER A 184 18.57 6.14 -6.43
C SER A 184 19.98 5.78 -5.95
N GLN A 185 20.12 5.10 -4.79
CA GLN A 185 21.44 4.70 -4.27
C GLN A 185 22.12 3.63 -5.11
N SER A 186 21.36 2.83 -5.85
CA SER A 186 21.87 1.76 -6.69
C SER A 186 20.90 1.42 -7.81
N SER A 187 21.45 1.11 -8.98
CA SER A 187 20.68 0.52 -10.09
C SER A 187 20.41 -0.97 -9.91
N ASP A 188 20.95 -1.60 -8.85
CA ASP A 188 20.61 -2.96 -8.46
C ASP A 188 19.57 -2.91 -7.31
N PRO A 189 18.31 -3.32 -7.55
CA PRO A 189 17.26 -3.34 -6.54
C PRO A 189 17.63 -4.16 -5.29
N LYS A 190 18.46 -5.20 -5.42
CA LYS A 190 18.90 -6.02 -4.27
C LYS A 190 19.80 -5.21 -3.33
N VAL A 191 20.71 -4.42 -3.89
CA VAL A 191 21.57 -3.52 -3.12
C VAL A 191 20.74 -2.44 -2.42
N VAL A 192 19.69 -1.93 -3.08
CA VAL A 192 18.74 -0.99 -2.44
C VAL A 192 18.08 -1.63 -1.22
N LEU A 193 17.59 -2.86 -1.33
CA LEU A 193 16.99 -3.60 -0.21
C LEU A 193 17.98 -3.85 0.93
N GLU A 194 19.21 -4.25 0.61
CA GLU A 194 20.27 -4.45 1.61
C GLU A 194 20.61 -3.16 2.36
N ASN A 195 20.61 -2.01 1.69
CA ASN A 195 20.86 -0.73 2.34
C ASN A 195 19.69 -0.30 3.23
N LEU A 196 18.46 -0.47 2.76
CA LEU A 196 17.24 -0.17 3.53
C LEU A 196 17.10 -1.05 4.78
N ALA A 197 17.72 -2.23 4.80
CA ALA A 197 17.74 -3.12 5.96
C ALA A 197 18.76 -2.69 7.04
N LYS A 198 19.77 -1.86 6.71
CA LYS A 198 20.82 -1.42 7.66
C LYS A 198 20.35 -0.30 8.59
N GLU A 199 19.54 0.61 8.07
CA GLU A 199 18.97 1.73 8.81
C GLU A 199 17.54 1.95 8.33
N TYR A 200 16.59 2.03 9.25
CA TYR A 200 15.20 2.31 8.93
C TYR A 200 14.81 3.73 9.32
N LYS A 201 14.13 4.42 8.40
CA LYS A 201 13.43 5.68 8.65
C LYS A 201 12.03 5.59 8.05
N LEU A 202 11.07 6.30 8.63
CA LEU A 202 9.73 6.35 8.06
C LEU A 202 9.77 6.77 6.58
N GLY A 203 9.08 6.00 5.73
CA GLY A 203 9.10 6.13 4.27
C GLY A 203 9.98 5.11 3.55
N TYR A 204 10.98 4.53 4.22
CA TYR A 204 11.87 3.52 3.64
C TYR A 204 11.12 2.26 3.22
N HIS A 205 10.06 1.90 3.94
CA HIS A 205 9.18 0.78 3.58
C HIS A 205 8.55 0.93 2.19
N LYS A 206 8.31 2.16 1.69
CA LYS A 206 7.82 2.35 0.32
C LYS A 206 8.90 2.11 -0.72
N ALA A 207 10.10 2.61 -0.48
CA ALA A 207 11.25 2.35 -1.34
C ALA A 207 11.54 0.84 -1.39
N ALA A 208 11.47 0.17 -0.24
CA ALA A 208 11.64 -1.27 -0.14
C ALA A 208 10.61 -2.04 -0.96
N LYS A 209 9.32 -1.71 -0.86
CA LYS A 209 8.27 -2.39 -1.63
C LYS A 209 8.41 -2.19 -3.14
N MET A 210 8.90 -1.03 -3.59
CA MET A 210 9.22 -0.83 -5.01
C MET A 210 10.45 -1.64 -5.44
N ALA A 211 11.51 -1.62 -4.64
CA ALA A 211 12.71 -2.40 -4.90
C ALA A 211 12.41 -3.91 -4.91
N GLU A 212 11.56 -4.41 -4.00
CA GLU A 212 11.07 -5.80 -3.96
C GLU A 212 10.42 -6.19 -5.30
N ILE A 213 9.56 -5.34 -5.86
CA ILE A 213 8.95 -5.59 -7.19
C ILE A 213 10.03 -5.61 -8.27
N ALA A 214 10.96 -4.64 -8.24
CA ALA A 214 12.01 -4.51 -9.24
C ALA A 214 13.01 -5.70 -9.25
N VAL A 215 13.09 -6.50 -8.18
CA VAL A 215 13.92 -7.72 -8.14
C VAL A 215 13.42 -8.80 -9.09
N TRP A 216 12.11 -8.90 -9.31
CA TRP A 216 11.50 -10.00 -10.07
C TRP A 216 10.62 -9.54 -11.25
N ALA A 217 10.35 -8.24 -11.37
CA ALA A 217 9.55 -7.66 -12.44
C ALA A 217 10.16 -6.36 -13.00
N ARG A 218 9.76 -6.01 -14.22
CA ARG A 218 10.10 -4.74 -14.85
C ARG A 218 9.08 -3.68 -14.46
N ILE A 219 9.53 -2.55 -13.91
CA ILE A 219 8.67 -1.42 -13.55
C ILE A 219 8.79 -0.32 -14.59
N TRP A 220 7.70 -0.05 -15.31
CA TRP A 220 7.60 1.01 -16.30
C TRP A 220 6.62 2.07 -15.80
N ALA A 221 6.75 3.30 -16.26
CA ALA A 221 5.86 4.36 -15.83
C ALA A 221 5.56 5.39 -16.92
N VAL A 222 4.31 5.85 -16.92
CA VAL A 222 3.82 7.00 -17.69
C VAL A 222 3.40 8.05 -16.67
N THR A 223 4.24 9.08 -16.49
CA THR A 223 4.07 10.10 -15.45
C THR A 223 4.52 11.48 -15.92
N GLY A 224 4.19 12.53 -15.17
CA GLY A 224 4.70 13.89 -15.39
C GLY A 224 6.09 14.15 -14.79
N LEU A 225 6.79 13.13 -14.27
CA LEU A 225 8.10 13.28 -13.64
C LEU A 225 9.23 13.28 -14.67
N ASP A 226 10.38 13.83 -14.27
CA ASP A 226 11.60 13.79 -15.07
C ASP A 226 12.02 12.33 -15.39
N PRO A 227 12.13 11.94 -16.67
CA PRO A 227 12.59 10.62 -17.09
C PRO A 227 13.96 10.22 -16.51
N ALA A 228 14.87 11.17 -16.27
CA ALA A 228 16.17 10.87 -15.66
C ALA A 228 16.01 10.40 -14.21
N LEU A 229 15.07 11.01 -13.48
CA LEU A 229 14.72 10.66 -12.10
C LEU A 229 14.17 9.24 -12.00
N LEU A 230 13.25 8.90 -12.91
CA LEU A 230 12.64 7.56 -12.95
C LEU A 230 13.69 6.47 -13.22
N ARG A 231 14.61 6.72 -14.16
CA ARG A 231 15.68 5.76 -14.47
C ARG A 231 16.60 5.51 -13.28
N GLN A 232 16.89 6.53 -12.47
CA GLN A 232 17.67 6.36 -11.23
C GLN A 232 16.95 5.46 -10.21
N ALA A 233 15.62 5.47 -10.21
CA ALA A 233 14.79 4.64 -9.35
C ALA A 233 14.46 3.25 -9.93
N ASN A 234 15.19 2.79 -10.95
CA ASN A 234 14.94 1.52 -11.67
C ASN A 234 13.56 1.45 -12.37
N ILE A 235 13.02 2.61 -12.76
CA ILE A 235 11.76 2.73 -13.48
C ILE A 235 12.04 3.16 -14.91
N ARG A 236 11.49 2.44 -15.89
CA ARG A 236 11.59 2.83 -17.30
C ARG A 236 10.47 3.82 -17.67
N PRO A 237 10.79 5.08 -18.03
CA PRO A 237 9.78 6.05 -18.43
C PRO A 237 9.30 5.85 -19.87
N PHE A 238 8.04 6.19 -20.12
CA PHE A 238 7.40 6.29 -21.43
C PHE A 238 6.52 7.54 -21.52
N ASP A 239 6.37 8.11 -22.72
CA ASP A 239 5.59 9.33 -22.92
C ASP A 239 4.08 9.05 -23.04
N SER A 240 3.70 7.83 -23.42
CA SER A 240 2.29 7.41 -23.47
C SER A 240 2.08 5.96 -23.03
N VAL A 241 0.84 5.66 -22.63
CA VAL A 241 0.42 4.29 -22.28
C VAL A 241 0.54 3.36 -23.49
N GLN A 242 0.20 3.83 -24.68
CA GLN A 242 0.27 3.02 -25.90
C GLN A 242 1.72 2.61 -26.20
N GLU A 243 2.67 3.54 -26.15
CA GLU A 243 4.09 3.23 -26.35
C GLU A 243 4.63 2.24 -25.32
N ALA A 244 4.21 2.38 -24.06
CA ALA A 244 4.59 1.43 -23.01
C ALA A 244 4.00 0.03 -23.25
N VAL A 245 2.75 -0.07 -23.72
CA VAL A 245 2.15 -1.38 -24.04
C VAL A 245 2.81 -1.99 -25.28
N ASP A 246 2.99 -1.21 -26.35
CA ASP A 246 3.62 -1.67 -27.59
C ASP A 246 5.05 -2.19 -27.34
N ALA A 247 5.82 -1.48 -26.50
CA ALA A 247 7.15 -1.92 -26.11
C ALA A 247 7.14 -3.21 -25.27
N ALA A 248 6.09 -3.46 -24.48
CA ALA A 248 5.96 -4.66 -23.66
C ALA A 248 5.55 -5.88 -24.51
N LEU A 249 4.77 -5.66 -25.57
CA LEU A 249 4.29 -6.68 -26.50
C LEU A 249 5.23 -6.95 -27.68
N LYS A 250 6.31 -6.17 -27.81
CA LYS A 250 7.24 -6.23 -28.95
C LYS A 250 7.78 -7.64 -29.22
N ASP A 251 8.19 -8.34 -28.15
CA ASP A 251 8.84 -9.65 -28.26
C ASP A 251 7.82 -10.81 -28.18
N ASP A 252 6.64 -10.57 -27.60
CA ASP A 252 5.53 -11.51 -27.52
C ASP A 252 4.19 -10.80 -27.74
N PRO A 253 3.70 -10.71 -28.99
CA PRO A 253 2.42 -10.09 -29.30
C PRO A 253 1.21 -10.84 -28.72
N ALA A 254 1.37 -12.08 -28.25
CA ALA A 254 0.31 -12.88 -27.63
C ALA A 254 0.28 -12.75 -26.10
N ALA A 255 1.23 -12.00 -25.51
CA ALA A 255 1.29 -11.76 -24.08
C ALA A 255 -0.02 -11.16 -23.53
N LYS A 256 -0.48 -11.67 -22.39
CA LYS A 256 -1.73 -11.21 -21.79
C LYS A 256 -1.51 -9.88 -21.08
N VAL A 257 -2.37 -8.91 -21.39
CA VAL A 257 -2.39 -7.59 -20.74
C VAL A 257 -3.61 -7.49 -19.83
N LEU A 258 -3.39 -7.14 -18.56
CA LEU A 258 -4.46 -6.77 -17.63
C LEU A 258 -4.40 -5.27 -17.34
N ILE A 259 -5.55 -4.62 -17.34
CA ILE A 259 -5.69 -3.19 -17.03
C ILE A 259 -6.46 -3.03 -15.72
N SER A 260 -5.83 -2.41 -14.74
CA SER A 260 -6.43 -2.01 -13.46
C SER A 260 -6.61 -0.50 -13.44
N MET A 261 -7.86 -0.04 -13.61
CA MET A 261 -8.21 1.38 -13.63
C MET A 261 -8.20 2.02 -12.23
N ASP A 262 -8.43 1.22 -11.20
CA ASP A 262 -8.52 1.64 -9.80
C ASP A 262 -7.38 0.99 -8.99
N GLY A 263 -6.16 1.03 -9.53
CA GLY A 263 -5.00 0.29 -9.04
C GLY A 263 -4.59 0.68 -7.62
N SER A 264 -4.82 1.92 -7.19
CA SER A 264 -4.48 2.39 -5.84
C SER A 264 -5.36 1.79 -4.73
N ILE A 265 -6.52 1.20 -5.06
CA ILE A 265 -7.53 0.74 -4.08
C ILE A 265 -7.99 -0.70 -4.28
N THR A 266 -7.98 -1.20 -5.52
CA THR A 266 -8.39 -2.57 -5.82
C THR A 266 -7.22 -3.54 -5.75
N ILE A 267 -7.49 -4.76 -5.30
CA ILE A 267 -6.49 -5.82 -5.18
C ILE A 267 -6.92 -7.02 -6.02
N PRO A 268 -6.22 -7.31 -7.13
CA PRO A 268 -6.46 -8.51 -7.91
C PRO A 268 -6.11 -9.78 -7.13
N ARG A 269 -6.94 -10.82 -7.24
CA ARG A 269 -6.68 -12.16 -6.67
C ARG A 269 -6.97 -13.23 -7.71
N VAL A 270 -6.00 -14.11 -7.92
CA VAL A 270 -6.22 -15.33 -8.69
C VAL A 270 -7.08 -16.27 -7.83
N ASP A 271 -8.19 -16.71 -8.39
CA ASP A 271 -9.00 -17.80 -7.81
C ASP A 271 -8.36 -19.17 -8.08
#